data_AF-A0A834IEM5-F1
#
_entry.id   AF-A0A834IEM5-F1
#
_cell.length_a   1.000
_cell.length_b   1.000
_cell.length_c   1.000
_cell.angle_alpha   90.00
_cell.angle_beta   90.00
_cell.angle_gamma   90.00
#
_symmetry.space_group_name_H-M   'P 1'
#
loop_
_entity.id
_entity.type
_entity.pdbx_description
1 polymer ?
#
loop_
_entity_poly.entity_id
_entity_poly.type
_entity_poly.pdbx_seq_one_letter_code
_entity_poly.pdbx_strand_id
1 'polypeptide(L)' 'MDKKELRVLIKYCFLKGKNIVEAKTWVDAEFPDTTPGKSTIKDWYAKFMRDEMSSEDGERPKEVVTDENIKYSQNDFE' A
#
# COMPACT_ATOMS: atom_id res chain seq x y z
N MET A 1 -10.15 11.67 -9.78
CA MET A 1 -9.39 10.42 -9.62
C MET A 1 -10.17 9.52 -8.69
N ASP A 2 -10.45 8.29 -9.10
CA ASP A 2 -11.22 7.35 -8.29
C ASP A 2 -10.35 6.62 -7.26
N LYS A 3 -10.97 6.16 -6.17
CA LYS A 3 -10.29 5.37 -5.13
C LYS A 3 -9.58 4.13 -5.71
N LYS A 4 -10.12 3.54 -6.78
CA LYS A 4 -9.52 2.41 -7.49
C LYS A 4 -8.23 2.79 -8.23
N GLU A 5 -8.24 3.90 -8.95
CA GLU A 5 -7.06 4.43 -9.66
C GLU A 5 -5.94 4.77 -8.67
N LEU A 6 -6.31 5.41 -7.56
CA LEU A 6 -5.38 5.76 -6.49
C LEU A 6 -4.74 4.51 -5.86
N ARG A 7 -5.52 3.44 -5.66
CA ARG A 7 -5.00 2.16 -5.17
C ARG A 7 -4.00 1.53 -6.14
N VAL A 8 -4.22 1.65 -7.45
CA VAL A 8 -3.26 1.18 -8.49
C VAL A 8 -1.95 1.97 -8.43
N LEU A 9 -2.03 3.29 -8.24
CA LEU A 9 -0.84 4.14 -8.10
C LEU A 9 -0.05 3.84 -6.83
N ILE A 10 -0.72 3.69 -5.68
CA ILE A 10 -0.08 3.27 -4.43
C ILE A 10 0.54 1.87 -4.58
N LYS A 11 -0.12 0.94 -5.28
CA LYS A 11 0.45 -0.38 -5.59
C LYS A 11 1.72 -0.25 -6.43
N TYR A 12 1.74 0.66 -7.41
CA TYR A 12 2.95 0.95 -8.18
C TYR A 12 4.08 1.52 -7.31
N CYS A 13 3.78 2.45 -6.39
CA CYS A 13 4.76 2.95 -5.42
C CYS A 13 5.34 1.84 -4.54
N PHE A 14 4.47 0.95 -4.05
CA PHE A 14 4.87 -0.23 -3.28
C PHE A 14 5.81 -1.15 -4.07
N LEU A 15 5.48 -1.48 -5.33
CA LEU A 15 6.32 -2.30 -6.20
C LEU A 15 7.66 -1.63 -6.55
N LYS A 16 7.74 -0.29 -6.51
CA LYS A 16 8.98 0.47 -6.65
C LYS A 16 9.80 0.55 -5.37
N GLY A 17 9.34 -0.05 -4.26
CA GLY A 17 10.01 -0.02 -2.97
C GLY A 17 9.89 1.33 -2.24
N LYS A 18 8.97 2.21 -2.65
CA LYS A 18 8.73 3.47 -1.95
C LYS A 18 8.02 3.22 -0.62
N ASN A 19 8.44 3.93 0.42
CA ASN A 19 7.77 3.85 1.71
C ASN A 19 6.42 4.59 1.70
N ILE A 20 5.60 4.38 2.73
CA ILE A 20 4.26 4.98 2.85
C ILE A 20 4.29 6.51 2.83
N VAL A 21 5.31 7.12 3.43
CA VAL A 21 5.46 8.57 3.49
C VAL A 21 5.80 9.13 2.11
N GLU A 22 6.73 8.51 1.39
CA GLU A 22 7.07 8.89 0.02
C GLU A 22 5.90 8.72 -0.95
N ALA A 23 5.18 7.60 -0.84
CA ALA A 23 3.99 7.36 -1.65
C ALA A 23 2.91 8.40 -1.36
N LYS A 24 2.72 8.77 -0.09
CA LYS A 24 1.80 9.83 0.30
C LYS A 24 2.24 11.18 -0.23
N THR A 25 3.49 11.57 -0.04
CA THR A 25 4.02 12.86 -0.51
C THR A 25 3.89 12.98 -2.02
N TRP A 26 4.14 11.89 -2.75
CA TRP A 26 3.95 11.87 -4.19
C TRP A 26 2.47 12.01 -4.57
N VAL A 27 1.57 11.29 -3.90
CA VAL A 27 0.12 11.43 -4.13
C VAL A 27 -0.41 12.82 -3.75
N ASP A 28 0.04 13.40 -2.65
CA ASP A 28 -0.37 14.73 -2.20
C ASP A 28 0.09 15.81 -3.20
N ALA A 29 1.27 15.62 -3.81
CA ALA A 29 1.84 16.53 -4.79
C ALA A 29 1.13 16.45 -6.15
N GLU A 30 0.84 15.24 -6.62
CA GLU A 30 0.19 15.00 -7.92
C GLU A 30 -1.34 15.15 -7.85
N PHE A 31 -1.96 14.84 -6.70
CA PHE A 31 -3.41 14.77 -6.51
C PHE A 31 -3.87 15.42 -5.19
N PRO A 32 -3.64 16.74 -5.00
CA PRO A 32 -3.95 17.43 -3.74
C PRO A 32 -5.43 17.33 -3.34
N ASP A 33 -6.35 17.42 -4.30
CA ASP A 33 -7.80 17.28 -4.08
C ASP A 33 -8.25 15.86 -3.71
N THR A 34 -7.47 14.84 -4.08
CA THR A 34 -7.84 13.42 -3.89
C THR A 34 -6.90 12.72 -2.90
N THR A 35 -6.45 13.48 -1.90
CA THR A 35 -5.50 13.01 -0.89
C THR A 35 -6.14 11.92 -0.01
N PRO A 36 -5.70 10.66 -0.10
CA PRO A 36 -6.15 9.63 0.82
C PRO A 36 -5.52 9.87 2.20
N GLY A 37 -6.29 9.63 3.25
CA GLY A 37 -5.76 9.71 4.61
C GLY A 37 -4.56 8.78 4.81
N LYS A 38 -3.62 9.17 5.69
CA LYS A 38 -2.45 8.34 6.05
C LYS A 38 -2.85 6.90 6.41
N SER A 39 -3.98 6.74 7.12
CA SER A 39 -4.53 5.45 7.52
C SER A 39 -4.90 4.58 6.32
N THR A 40 -5.54 5.15 5.29
CA THR A 40 -5.94 4.43 4.07
C THR A 40 -4.73 3.89 3.30
N ILE A 41 -3.65 4.68 3.20
CA ILE A 41 -2.42 4.24 2.53
C ILE A 41 -1.77 3.11 3.34
N LYS A 42 -1.73 3.23 4.67
CA LYS A 42 -1.22 2.17 5.57
C LYS A 42 -2.01 0.87 5.39
N ASP A 43 -3.33 0.93 5.35
CA ASP A 43 -4.19 -0.24 5.15
C ASP A 43 -3.92 -0.89 3.78
N TRP A 44 -3.75 -0.10 2.73
CA TRP A 44 -3.40 -0.63 1.40
C TRP A 44 -2.02 -1.28 1.37
N TYR A 45 -1.01 -0.65 1.96
CA TYR A 45 0.32 -1.24 2.08
C TYR A 45 0.29 -2.55 2.89
N ALA A 46 -0.47 -2.60 3.99
CA ALA A 46 -0.65 -3.83 4.76
C ALA A 46 -1.34 -4.94 3.94
N LYS A 47 -2.31 -4.59 3.09
CA LYS A 47 -2.94 -5.55 2.14
C LYS A 47 -1.94 -6.03 1.09
N PHE A 48 -1.12 -5.14 0.53
CA PHE A 48 -0.11 -5.50 -0.47
C PHE A 48 1.00 -6.41 0.10
N MET A 49 1.39 -6.20 1.36
CA MET A 49 2.35 -7.05 2.07
C MET A 49 1.81 -8.46 2.37
N ARG A 50 0.48 -8.61 2.46
CA ARG A 50 -0.19 -9.90 2.74
C ARG A 50 -0.51 -10.70 1.48
N ASP A 51 0.07 -10.31 0.34
CA ASP A 51 -0.20 -10.89 -0.98
C ASP A 51 -1.69 -10.88 -1.40
N GLU A 52 -2.52 -10.03 -0.77
CA GLU A 52 -3.81 -9.61 -1.30
C GLU A 52 -3.57 -8.61 -2.44
N MET A 53 -2.91 -9.08 -3.51
CA MET A 53 -2.68 -8.36 -4.75
C MET A 53 -3.97 -8.10 -5.54
N SER A 54 -5.13 -8.56 -5.03
CA SER A 54 -6.42 -8.39 -5.68
C SER A 54 -6.85 -6.92 -5.65
N SER A 55 -7.04 -6.37 -6.85
CA SER A 55 -7.59 -5.05 -7.12
C SER A 55 -9.06 -4.94 -6.70
N GLU A 56 -9.71 -6.07 -6.46
CA GLU A 56 -11.09 -6.21 -6.02
C GLU A 56 -11.15 -6.28 -4.48
N ASP A 57 -12.18 -5.69 -3.88
CA ASP A 57 -12.50 -5.89 -2.46
C ASP A 57 -13.14 -7.29 -2.34
N GLY A 58 -12.32 -8.31 -2.57
CA GLY A 58 -12.71 -9.71 -2.58
C GLY A 58 -12.32 -10.35 -1.26
N GLU A 59 -13.34 -10.62 -0.44
CA GLU A 59 -13.42 -11.58 0.66
C GLU A 59 -12.08 -12.19 1.14
N ARG A 60 -11.61 -11.65 2.27
CA ARG A 60 -10.63 -12.16 3.24
C ARG A 60 -10.17 -13.63 3.03
N PRO A 61 -8.92 -13.89 2.61
CA PRO A 61 -8.35 -15.22 2.56
C PRO A 61 -8.07 -15.76 3.95
N LYS A 62 -8.40 -17.03 4.11
CA LYS A 62 -8.14 -17.87 5.27
C LYS A 62 -6.68 -18.30 5.18
N GLU A 63 -5.88 -17.81 6.11
CA GLU A 63 -4.68 -18.45 6.69
C GLU A 63 -4.01 -19.54 5.85
N VAL A 64 -3.07 -19.15 4.99
CA VAL A 64 -1.93 -20.01 4.60
C VAL A 64 -0.69 -19.11 4.61
N VAL A 65 0.09 -19.27 5.68
CA VAL A 65 1.46 -18.78 5.78
C VAL A 65 2.31 -19.73 4.93
N THR A 66 2.96 -19.20 3.89
CA THR A 66 4.14 -19.83 3.30
C THR A 66 5.34 -18.93 3.55
N ASP A 67 6.21 -19.44 4.42
CA ASP A 67 7.52 -18.95 4.82
C ASP A 67 8.47 -18.70 3.65
N GLU A 68 8.59 -17.48 3.10
CA GLU A 68 9.86 -17.15 2.41
C GLU A 68 10.25 -15.70 2.15
N ASN A 69 9.40 -14.67 2.22
CA ASN A 69 9.87 -13.31 1.90
C ASN A 69 9.22 -12.24 2.76
N ILE A 70 9.98 -11.69 3.72
CA ILE A 70 10.08 -10.27 4.08
C ILE A 70 11.15 -10.16 5.18
N LYS A 71 12.41 -10.11 4.76
CA LYS A 71 13.47 -9.44 5.53
C LYS A 71 13.45 -7.97 5.12
N TYR A 72 12.42 -7.23 5.53
CA TYR A 72 12.52 -5.77 5.54
C TYR A 72 12.78 -5.36 6.98
N SER A 73 14.07 -5.09 7.22
CA SER A 73 14.62 -4.60 8.45
C SER A 73 13.71 -3.53 9.05
N GLN A 74 13.36 -3.76 10.31
CA GLN A 74 13.05 -2.68 11.25
C GLN A 74 14.12 -1.59 11.11
N ASN A 75 13.68 -0.37 10.88
CA ASN A 75 14.33 0.96 10.98
C ASN A 75 13.41 1.88 10.15
N ASP A 76 12.71 2.90 10.65
CA ASP A 76 12.86 3.70 11.84
C ASP A 76 11.45 4.17 12.24
N PHE A 77 11.07 3.91 13.49
CA PHE A 77 9.98 4.59 14.17
C PHE A 77 10.62 5.40 15.29
N GLU A 78 10.91 6.66 15.01
CA GLU A 78 11.08 7.70 16.01
C GLU A 78 10.23 8.91 15.59
#